data_AF-A0AAV4H5V2-F1
#
_entry.id   AF-A0AAV4H5V2-F1
#
_cell.length_a   1.000
_cell.length_b   1.000
_cell.length_c   1.000
_cell.angle_alpha   90.00
_cell.angle_beta   90.00
_cell.angle_gamma   90.00
#
_symmetry.space_group_name_H-M   'P 1'
#
loop_
_entity.id
_entity.type
_entity.pdbx_description
1 polymer ?
#
loop_
_entity_poly.entity_id
_entity_poly.type
_entity_poly.pdbx_seq_one_letter_code
_entity_poly.pdbx_strand_id
1 'polypeptide(L)'
;MADLVSGPSYNEAKTLINSALDCHWRQEHPQHNSKDAIHKLSRAEQVTIFRLRTGHNRLKHHLFSRFKIGDGPNCPCGANRQDAQHVLQDCPLLDDARLKYWPEPREMNQKLYGSALQLGITAEFIYASDLTI
;
A
#
# COMPACT_ATOMS: atom_id res chain seq x y z
N MET A 1 57.71 22.94 6.91
CA MET A 1 56.63 22.58 7.85
C MET A 1 55.53 21.97 7.01
N ALA A 2 55.33 20.65 7.09
CA ALA A 2 54.29 19.97 6.35
C ALA A 2 53.02 19.98 7.20
N ASP A 3 52.00 20.71 6.74
CA ASP A 3 50.69 20.75 7.39
C ASP A 3 50.07 19.34 7.33
N LEU A 4 49.94 18.71 8.50
CA LEU A 4 49.09 17.54 8.67
C LEU A 4 47.65 18.01 8.48
N VAL A 5 47.11 17.84 7.28
CA VAL A 5 45.67 18.00 7.04
C VAL A 5 44.98 16.90 7.85
N SER A 6 44.51 17.26 9.04
CA SER A 6 43.71 16.37 9.87
C SER A 6 42.46 16.02 9.08
N GLY A 7 42.28 14.72 8.80
CA GLY A 7 41.07 14.21 8.16
C GLY A 7 39.82 14.47 9.01
N PRO A 8 38.62 14.29 8.43
CA PRO A 8 37.38 14.46 9.15
C PRO A 8 37.33 13.52 10.35
N SER A 9 36.81 14.01 11.46
CA SER A 9 36.47 13.18 12.62
C SER A 9 35.50 12.08 12.21
N TYR A 10 35.41 11.00 13.00
CA TYR A 10 34.47 9.91 12.73
C TYR A 10 33.02 10.40 12.50
N ASN A 11 32.56 11.37 13.31
CA ASN A 11 31.20 11.90 13.19
C ASN A 11 31.00 12.70 11.89
N GLU A 12 32.01 13.46 11.46
CA GLU A 12 31.99 14.17 10.18
C GLU A 12 32.00 13.18 9.01
N ALA A 13 32.91 12.19 9.03
CA ALA A 13 32.99 11.16 8.00
C ALA A 13 31.67 10.37 7.88
N LYS A 14 31.07 9.97 9.02
CA LYS A 14 29.77 9.29 9.07
C LYS A 14 28.64 10.15 8.50
N THR A 15 28.64 11.45 8.82
CA THR A 15 27.63 12.38 8.32
C THR A 15 27.74 12.56 6.81
N LEU A 16 28.97 12.70 6.28
CA LEU A 16 29.22 12.80 4.84
C LEU A 16 28.76 11.54 4.10
N ILE A 17 29.10 10.35 4.61
CA ILE A 17 28.68 9.07 4.03
C ILE A 17 27.16 8.94 4.04
N ASN A 18 26.50 9.19 5.19
CA ASN A 18 25.05 9.09 5.28
C ASN A 18 24.33 10.10 4.38
N SER A 19 24.85 11.32 4.26
CA SER A 19 24.30 12.34 3.37
C SER A 19 24.46 11.95 1.91
N ALA A 20 25.60 11.39 1.51
CA ALA A 20 25.81 10.89 0.15
C ALA A 20 24.88 9.72 -0.18
N LEU A 21 24.69 8.78 0.75
CA LEU A 21 23.77 7.65 0.61
C LEU A 21 22.31 8.13 0.49
N ASP A 22 21.89 9.06 1.34
CA ASP A 22 20.54 9.64 1.31
C ASP A 22 20.30 10.43 0.00
N CYS A 23 21.30 11.18 -0.48
CA CYS A 23 21.25 11.86 -1.77
C CYS A 23 21.08 10.87 -2.92
N HIS A 24 21.92 9.83 -2.99
CA HIS A 24 21.83 8.78 -3.99
C HIS A 24 20.47 8.07 -3.94
N TRP A 25 20.00 7.74 -2.73
CA TRP A 25 18.72 7.06 -2.55
C TRP A 25 17.54 7.92 -3.04
N ARG A 26 17.54 9.22 -2.74
CA ARG A 26 16.49 10.15 -3.24
C ARG A 26 16.52 10.31 -4.75
N GLN A 27 17.69 10.28 -5.39
CA GLN A 27 17.82 10.31 -6.84
C GLN A 27 17.25 9.05 -7.49
N GLU A 28 17.50 7.87 -6.90
CA GLU A 28 16.97 6.59 -7.37
C GLU A 28 15.46 6.42 -7.09
N HIS A 29 14.92 7.13 -6.09
CA HIS A 29 13.52 6.99 -5.64
C HIS A 29 12.76 8.32 -5.63
N PRO A 30 12.64 9.03 -6.77
CA PRO A 30 11.98 10.32 -6.83
C PRO A 30 10.49 10.25 -6.44
N GLN A 31 9.86 9.08 -6.60
CA GLN A 31 8.49 8.81 -6.21
C GLN A 31 8.31 8.46 -4.72
N HIS A 32 9.38 8.37 -3.92
CA HIS A 32 9.22 8.08 -2.51
C HIS A 32 8.51 9.23 -1.79
N ASN A 33 7.36 8.91 -1.20
CA ASN A 33 6.58 9.86 -0.41
C ASN A 33 6.69 9.54 1.08
N SER A 34 7.63 10.19 1.76
CA SER A 34 7.76 10.08 3.22
C SER A 34 6.55 10.64 3.99
N LYS A 35 5.65 11.38 3.31
CA LYS A 35 4.42 11.96 3.86
C LYS A 35 3.19 11.12 3.56
N ASP A 36 3.34 9.91 3.02
CA ASP A 36 2.20 9.02 2.77
C ASP A 36 1.44 8.76 4.08
N ALA A 37 0.12 8.90 4.02
CA ALA A 37 -0.75 8.71 5.17
C ALA A 37 -0.71 7.28 5.72
N ILE A 38 -0.27 6.30 4.93
CA ILE A 38 -0.11 4.91 5.36
C ILE A 38 0.80 4.79 6.59
N HIS A 39 1.82 5.66 6.73
CA HIS A 39 2.75 5.65 7.86
C HIS A 39 2.11 6.04 9.20
N LYS A 40 0.87 6.57 9.19
CA LYS A 40 0.10 6.94 10.38
C LYS A 40 -0.82 5.83 10.88
N LEU A 41 -0.96 4.73 10.13
CA LEU A 41 -1.85 3.62 10.45
C LEU A 41 -1.16 2.60 11.37
N SER A 42 -1.95 1.74 12.01
CA SER A 42 -1.43 0.56 12.71
C SER A 42 -0.72 -0.39 11.74
N ARG A 43 0.15 -1.26 12.24
CA ARG A 43 0.89 -2.21 11.40
C ARG A 43 -0.04 -3.11 10.57
N ALA A 44 -1.16 -3.55 11.15
CA ALA A 44 -2.12 -4.40 10.46
C ALA A 44 -2.78 -3.68 9.28
N GLU A 45 -3.30 -2.47 9.51
CA GLU A 45 -3.90 -1.63 8.47
C GLU A 45 -2.88 -1.28 7.37
N GLN A 46 -1.63 -0.98 7.73
CA GLN A 46 -0.56 -0.76 6.75
C GLN A 46 -0.38 -1.96 5.82
N VAL A 47 -0.36 -3.19 6.37
CA VAL A 47 -0.25 -4.41 5.55
C VAL A 47 -1.44 -4.54 4.62
N THR A 48 -2.67 -4.35 5.12
CA THR A 48 -3.89 -4.41 4.31
C THR A 48 -3.84 -3.43 3.15
N ILE A 49 -3.55 -2.15 3.41
CA ILE A 49 -3.47 -1.12 2.37
C ILE A 49 -2.33 -1.40 1.38
N PHE A 50 -1.16 -1.85 1.86
CA PHE A 50 -0.04 -2.17 0.98
C PHE A 50 -0.35 -3.35 0.04
N ARG A 51 -1.00 -4.40 0.54
CA ARG A 51 -1.43 -5.55 -0.27
C ARG A 51 -2.50 -5.19 -1.29
N LEU A 52 -3.41 -4.27 -0.94
CA LEU A 52 -4.39 -3.74 -1.89
C LEU A 52 -3.72 -2.90 -2.98
N ARG A 53 -2.85 -1.94 -2.61
CA ARG A 53 -2.14 -1.05 -3.56
C ARG A 53 -1.28 -1.82 -4.56
N THR A 54 -0.56 -2.83 -4.08
CA THR A 54 0.38 -3.58 -4.93
C THR A 54 -0.28 -4.76 -5.64
N GLY A 55 -1.51 -5.12 -5.25
CA GLY A 55 -2.19 -6.32 -5.74
C GLY A 55 -1.60 -7.63 -5.24
N HIS A 56 -0.56 -7.61 -4.39
CA HIS A 56 0.02 -8.81 -3.75
C HIS A 56 -0.84 -9.24 -2.57
N ASN A 57 -2.01 -9.77 -2.90
CA ASN A 57 -3.02 -10.15 -1.93
C ASN A 57 -3.56 -11.56 -2.21
N ARG A 58 -4.44 -12.03 -1.32
CA ARG A 58 -5.05 -13.36 -1.40
C ARG A 58 -6.41 -13.37 -2.09
N LEU A 59 -6.73 -12.34 -2.88
CA LEU A 59 -7.91 -12.37 -3.75
C LEU A 59 -7.71 -13.36 -4.91
N LYS A 60 -8.81 -13.94 -5.40
CA LYS A 60 -8.77 -15.02 -6.39
C LYS A 60 -7.95 -14.68 -7.63
N HIS A 61 -8.03 -13.44 -8.13
CA HIS A 61 -7.26 -13.04 -9.32
C HIS A 61 -5.74 -13.17 -9.12
N HIS A 62 -5.21 -12.72 -7.98
CA HIS A 62 -3.76 -12.80 -7.71
C HIS A 62 -3.33 -14.26 -7.47
N LEU A 63 -4.08 -15.00 -6.65
CA LEU A 63 -3.81 -16.40 -6.36
C LEU A 63 -3.77 -17.26 -7.62
N PHE A 64 -4.75 -17.10 -8.51
CA PHE A 64 -4.81 -17.86 -9.75
C PHE A 64 -3.75 -17.40 -10.76
N SER A 65 -3.58 -16.10 -10.97
CA SER A 65 -2.66 -15.59 -12.00
C SER A 65 -1.20 -15.87 -11.67
N ARG A 66 -0.78 -15.69 -10.41
CA ARG A 66 0.63 -15.81 -9.98
C ARG A 66 0.99 -17.19 -9.43
N PHE A 67 0.10 -17.82 -8.69
CA PHE A 67 0.40 -19.08 -7.99
C PHE A 67 -0.32 -20.30 -8.56
N LYS A 68 -1.27 -20.11 -9.49
CA LYS A 68 -2.13 -21.19 -10.05
C LYS A 68 -2.91 -21.94 -8.95
N ILE A 69 -3.29 -21.21 -7.90
CA ILE A 69 -4.10 -21.73 -6.79
C ILE A 69 -5.57 -21.34 -7.00
N GLY A 70 -6.46 -22.30 -6.76
CA GLY A 70 -7.91 -22.11 -6.83
C GLY A 70 -8.55 -22.57 -8.15
N ASP A 71 -9.86 -22.37 -8.24
CA ASP A 71 -10.71 -22.77 -9.36
C ASP A 71 -10.72 -21.76 -10.52
N GLY A 72 -10.32 -20.52 -10.27
CA GLY A 72 -10.25 -19.46 -11.27
C GLY A 72 -10.08 -18.08 -10.64
N PRO A 73 -9.89 -17.04 -11.46
CA PRO A 73 -9.78 -15.66 -10.99
C PRO A 73 -11.14 -15.02 -10.66
N ASN A 74 -12.25 -15.67 -11.03
CA ASN A 74 -13.60 -15.11 -11.01
C ASN A 74 -14.11 -14.84 -9.60
N CYS A 75 -14.80 -13.72 -9.42
CA CYS A 75 -15.50 -13.43 -8.19
C CYS A 75 -16.79 -14.27 -8.10
N PRO A 76 -17.22 -14.71 -6.89
CA PRO A 76 -18.50 -15.40 -6.72
C PRO A 76 -19.73 -14.63 -7.23
N CYS A 77 -19.61 -13.31 -7.40
CA CYS A 77 -20.66 -12.47 -8.00
C CYS A 77 -20.82 -12.65 -9.53
N GLY A 78 -19.96 -13.46 -10.16
CA GLY A 78 -19.95 -13.68 -11.62
C GLY A 78 -18.94 -12.81 -12.39
N ALA A 79 -18.28 -11.84 -11.74
CA ALA A 79 -17.27 -11.03 -12.40
C ALA A 79 -16.03 -11.87 -12.79
N ASN A 80 -15.42 -11.53 -13.93
CA ASN A 80 -14.28 -12.27 -14.49
C ASN A 80 -13.01 -12.24 -13.63
N ARG A 81 -12.92 -11.28 -12.71
CA ARG A 81 -11.77 -11.12 -11.81
C ARG A 81 -12.23 -10.63 -10.44
N GLN A 82 -11.74 -11.26 -9.39
CA GLN A 82 -11.79 -10.74 -8.03
C GLN A 82 -10.43 -10.11 -7.71
N ASP A 83 -10.32 -8.81 -7.91
CA ASP A 83 -9.15 -7.99 -7.55
C ASP A 83 -9.57 -6.79 -6.70
N ALA A 84 -8.60 -5.97 -6.28
CA ALA A 84 -8.86 -4.84 -5.39
C ALA A 84 -9.80 -3.80 -6.02
N GLN A 85 -9.70 -3.56 -7.33
CA GLN A 85 -10.61 -2.65 -8.05
C GLN A 85 -12.03 -3.16 -7.94
N HIS A 86 -12.26 -4.42 -8.31
CA HIS A 86 -13.58 -5.02 -8.27
C HIS A 86 -14.16 -5.03 -6.84
N VAL A 87 -13.39 -5.46 -5.85
CA VAL A 87 -13.83 -5.53 -4.45
C VAL A 87 -14.20 -4.15 -3.91
N LEU A 88 -13.35 -3.14 -4.16
CA LEU A 88 -13.52 -1.82 -3.58
C LEU A 88 -14.53 -0.95 -4.34
N GLN A 89 -14.82 -1.22 -5.62
CA GLN A 89 -15.69 -0.37 -6.45
C GLN A 89 -16.96 -1.07 -6.95
N ASP A 90 -16.85 -2.31 -7.41
CA ASP A 90 -17.83 -2.86 -8.37
C ASP A 90 -18.56 -4.11 -7.89
N CYS A 91 -18.06 -4.81 -6.87
CA CYS A 91 -18.58 -6.11 -6.46
C CYS A 91 -19.98 -5.99 -5.84
N PRO A 92 -21.06 -6.48 -6.48
CA PRO A 92 -22.42 -6.27 -5.98
C PRO A 92 -22.69 -7.00 -4.66
N LEU A 93 -21.96 -8.08 -4.38
CA LEU A 93 -22.03 -8.79 -3.09
C LEU A 93 -21.53 -7.94 -1.91
N LEU A 94 -20.85 -6.82 -2.18
CA LEU A 94 -20.31 -5.92 -1.17
C LEU A 94 -20.97 -4.53 -1.23
N ASP A 95 -22.07 -4.35 -1.96
CA ASP A 95 -22.74 -3.04 -2.10
C ASP A 95 -23.19 -2.48 -0.75
N ASP A 96 -23.90 -3.27 0.06
CA ASP A 96 -24.38 -2.84 1.38
C ASP A 96 -23.22 -2.47 2.32
N ALA A 97 -22.15 -3.26 2.30
CA ALA A 97 -20.94 -2.96 3.05
C ALA A 97 -20.29 -1.66 2.53
N ARG A 98 -20.17 -1.49 1.22
CA ARG A 98 -19.61 -0.26 0.65
C ARG A 98 -20.44 0.96 1.04
N LEU A 99 -21.77 0.89 0.98
CA LEU A 99 -22.65 1.99 1.37
C LEU A 99 -22.52 2.33 2.86
N LYS A 100 -22.31 1.32 3.72
CA LYS A 100 -22.06 1.53 5.15
C LYS A 100 -20.75 2.29 5.42
N TYR A 101 -19.66 1.93 4.75
CA TYR A 101 -18.33 2.53 4.98
C TYR A 101 -18.09 3.80 4.14
N TRP A 102 -18.72 3.89 2.97
CA TRP A 102 -18.68 5.01 2.04
C TRP A 102 -20.11 5.35 1.58
N PRO A 103 -20.87 6.12 2.38
CA PRO A 103 -22.23 6.56 2.00
C PRO A 103 -22.26 7.36 0.70
N GLU A 104 -21.20 8.13 0.46
CA GLU A 104 -20.96 8.83 -0.79
C GLU A 104 -19.94 8.06 -1.64
N PRO A 105 -20.15 7.95 -2.96
CA PRO A 105 -19.18 7.33 -3.86
C PRO A 105 -17.78 7.94 -3.70
N ARG A 106 -16.78 7.07 -3.63
CA ARG A 106 -15.37 7.46 -3.51
C ARG A 106 -14.54 6.80 -4.59
N GLU A 107 -13.72 7.60 -5.25
CA GLU A 107 -12.77 7.13 -6.26
C GLU A 107 -11.76 6.15 -5.65
N MET A 108 -11.26 5.24 -6.49
CA MET A 108 -10.27 4.23 -6.07
C MET A 108 -9.03 4.86 -5.44
N ASN A 109 -8.58 5.98 -6.00
CA ASN A 109 -7.44 6.73 -5.47
C ASN A 109 -7.68 7.19 -4.03
N GLN A 110 -8.87 7.69 -3.70
CA GLN A 110 -9.17 8.14 -2.34
C GLN A 110 -9.21 6.99 -1.33
N LYS A 111 -9.69 5.81 -1.73
CA LYS A 111 -9.71 4.60 -0.88
C LYS A 111 -8.28 4.10 -0.61
N LEU A 112 -7.40 4.14 -1.60
CA LEU A 112 -6.05 3.57 -1.48
C LEU A 112 -4.95 4.56 -1.08
N TYR A 113 -5.06 5.84 -1.43
CA TYR A 113 -4.01 6.85 -1.27
C TYR A 113 -4.50 8.13 -0.58
N GLY A 114 -5.70 8.09 0.00
CA GLY A 114 -6.31 9.21 0.72
C GLY A 114 -5.67 9.52 2.08
N SER A 115 -6.41 10.26 2.90
CA SER A 115 -6.00 10.59 4.27
C SER A 115 -5.94 9.35 5.16
N ALA A 116 -5.27 9.44 6.32
CA ALA A 116 -5.16 8.32 7.25
C ALA A 116 -6.54 7.79 7.69
N LEU A 117 -7.52 8.69 7.85
CA LEU A 117 -8.91 8.31 8.12
C LEU A 117 -9.51 7.47 6.98
N GLN A 118 -9.31 7.87 5.73
CA GLN A 118 -9.82 7.14 4.56
C GLN A 118 -9.15 5.77 4.40
N LEU A 119 -7.85 5.69 4.68
CA LEU A 119 -7.13 4.42 4.66
C LEU A 119 -7.61 3.49 5.79
N GLY A 120 -7.83 4.02 6.99
CA GLY A 120 -8.43 3.27 8.10
C GLY A 120 -9.80 2.71 7.74
N ILE A 121 -10.69 3.52 7.15
CA ILE A 121 -12.00 3.06 6.66
C ILE A 121 -11.86 1.93 5.65
N THR A 122 -10.87 2.01 4.74
CA THR A 122 -10.63 0.95 3.75
C THR A 122 -10.15 -0.34 4.40
N ALA A 123 -9.28 -0.26 5.41
CA ALA A 123 -8.84 -1.42 6.16
C ALA A 123 -10.00 -2.06 6.96
N GLU A 124 -10.83 -1.25 7.61
CA GLU A 124 -12.02 -1.71 8.33
C GLU A 124 -13.06 -2.36 7.41
N PHE A 125 -13.30 -1.79 6.23
CA PHE A 125 -14.15 -2.41 5.21
C PHE A 125 -13.65 -3.81 4.84
N ILE A 126 -12.32 -3.97 4.66
CA ILE A 126 -11.74 -5.27 4.37
C ILE A 126 -11.90 -6.22 5.55
N TYR A 127 -11.64 -5.80 6.79
CA TYR A 127 -11.78 -6.67 7.95
C TYR A 127 -13.23 -7.10 8.21
N ALA A 128 -14.18 -6.22 7.90
CA ALA A 128 -15.60 -6.53 7.98
C ALA A 128 -16.11 -7.36 6.78
N SER A 129 -15.34 -7.45 5.71
CA SER A 129 -15.63 -8.34 4.60
C SER A 129 -15.03 -9.72 4.86
N ASP A 130 -15.69 -10.79 4.42
CA ASP A 130 -15.14 -12.15 4.50
C ASP A 130 -14.00 -12.40 3.47
N LEU A 131 -13.28 -11.35 3.09
CA LEU A 131 -12.18 -11.40 2.14
C LEU A 131 -10.86 -11.56 2.86
N THR A 132 -10.01 -12.43 2.33
CA THR A 132 -8.62 -12.52 2.76
C THR A 132 -7.74 -11.72 1.80
N ILE A 133 -7.03 -10.72 2.33
CA ILE A 133 -6.09 -9.87 1.57
C ILE A 133 -4.65 -10.23 1.92
#